data_AF-A0A1W1CK65-F1
#
_entry.id   AF-A0A1W1CK65-F1
#
_cell.length_a   1.000
_cell.length_b   1.000
_cell.length_c   1.000
_cell.angle_alpha   90.00
_cell.angle_beta   90.00
_cell.angle_gamma   90.00
#
_symmetry.space_group_name_H-M   'P 1'
#
loop_
_entity.id
_entity.type
_entity.pdbx_description
1 polymer ?
#
loop_
_entity_poly.entity_id
_entity_poly.type
_entity_poly.pdbx_seq_one_letter_code
_entity_poly.pdbx_strand_id
1 'polypeptide(L)'
;MYIIGIQNSGLNNLHKKMKKVLTLINGKKKSLISVFNRGFQYGDALFETLVFENNKILFWDEHFARLTKGCNKLAIINFDEQVWLNDINIAIGRLKIKSGVIKLTLSRGITMRGYGFSSKVKPIRVVSVFSKIKTKPNVKLEICETKYGHNRKLAGIKHCNRLEQVLAKQEVKNDGIMLDYEGNVISTTTANIFIIKDNQLFTPNLNLCGINGTRRKIILDIARKHNIKTQIIELSIEDIYNADAVFITNSVFGVQGIKKIDDITYKNNELLKALQLSFNKYALKLGKEIYPIKSRCWKCYFLAVVIIGVIFRLGWFLSQPLNDDKVIEIKKRGITPIIHQLASIKPTTIEWFLILRTWGLLDTFQAGYYQISPKMNGFELLKNIVKGKEVKHRVVLTEGKTMLSYYDKLSNNKIFVADGSFEQVLSKAKIPFKFEGWLFPDSYDFVHKTKISNVFAISYQRMQTILDGLWKSRDKSLPLKNKYEAIILASLIEKETAFEPEKSKISGVFINRLEKSMKLQTDPSVIYALGDKFKPPLKRKDLRIDSPFNTYKYKGLPPMAIGSVSYSSLFSALHPDKSKYLYFVAKKDGSHYFSKTYKEHKQAIKKYLK
;
A
#
# COMPACT_ATOMS: atom_id res chain seq x y z
N MET A 1 -33.20 44.17 -62.74
CA MET A 1 -32.63 44.04 -61.38
C MET A 1 -31.37 43.17 -61.44
N TYR A 2 -30.39 43.50 -62.29
CA TYR A 2 -29.14 44.20 -61.96
C TYR A 2 -28.57 43.95 -60.54
N ILE A 3 -27.42 43.24 -60.53
CA ILE A 3 -26.15 43.60 -59.85
C ILE A 3 -25.67 42.76 -58.64
N ILE A 4 -24.67 41.92 -58.96
CA ILE A 4 -23.36 41.70 -58.29
C ILE A 4 -23.41 40.93 -56.95
N GLY A 5 -22.76 39.76 -56.78
CA GLY A 5 -21.48 39.34 -57.32
C GLY A 5 -20.29 39.81 -56.46
N ILE A 6 -20.30 39.62 -55.14
CA ILE A 6 -19.12 39.93 -54.29
C ILE A 6 -18.73 38.74 -53.39
N GLN A 7 -17.63 38.09 -53.80
CA GLN A 7 -16.57 37.46 -53.00
C GLN A 7 -16.86 36.16 -52.19
N ASN A 8 -16.94 35.05 -52.92
CA ASN A 8 -16.60 33.70 -52.41
C ASN A 8 -15.07 33.47 -52.22
N SER A 9 -14.23 34.48 -52.46
CA SER A 9 -12.77 34.39 -52.29
C SER A 9 -12.32 34.50 -50.82
N GLY A 10 -13.13 35.12 -49.94
CA GLY A 10 -12.82 35.29 -48.51
C GLY A 10 -12.96 34.00 -47.68
N LEU A 11 -14.01 33.22 -47.93
CA LEU A 11 -14.31 31.97 -47.22
C LEU A 11 -13.32 30.84 -47.55
N ASN A 12 -12.89 30.73 -48.82
CA ASN A 12 -11.88 29.74 -49.22
C ASN A 12 -10.50 30.04 -48.64
N ASN A 13 -10.15 31.32 -48.46
CA ASN A 13 -8.93 31.72 -47.76
C ASN A 13 -9.02 31.52 -46.24
N LEU A 14 -10.20 31.72 -45.64
CA LEU A 14 -10.46 31.36 -44.25
C LEU A 14 -10.31 29.85 -44.03
N HIS A 15 -10.89 29.00 -44.89
CA HIS A 15 -10.75 27.54 -44.80
C HIS A 15 -9.30 27.06 -44.95
N LYS A 16 -8.49 27.67 -45.84
CA LYS A 16 -7.03 27.40 -45.92
C LYS A 16 -6.28 27.87 -44.66
N LYS A 17 -6.65 29.02 -44.07
CA LYS A 17 -6.10 29.49 -42.77
C LYS A 17 -6.55 28.63 -41.59
N MET A 18 -7.76 28.06 -41.60
CA MET A 18 -8.27 27.18 -40.54
C MET A 18 -7.55 25.83 -40.49
N LYS A 19 -6.92 25.36 -41.59
CA LYS A 19 -6.03 24.18 -41.54
C LYS A 19 -4.79 24.40 -40.66
N LYS A 20 -4.49 25.64 -40.26
CA LYS A 20 -3.35 26.03 -39.43
C LYS A 20 -3.71 26.36 -37.98
N VAL A 21 -4.98 26.15 -37.60
CA VAL A 21 -5.49 26.48 -36.26
C VAL A 21 -6.33 25.34 -35.71
N LEU A 22 -6.17 25.04 -34.42
CA LEU A 22 -7.08 24.16 -33.70
C LEU A 22 -7.53 24.84 -32.42
N THR A 23 -8.85 24.90 -32.25
CA THR A 23 -9.50 25.45 -31.06
C THR A 23 -10.20 24.36 -30.27
N LEU A 24 -9.96 24.33 -28.97
CA LEU A 24 -10.71 23.56 -27.99
C LEU A 24 -11.47 24.52 -27.08
N ILE A 25 -12.76 24.24 -26.85
CA ILE A 25 -13.60 24.93 -25.88
C ILE A 25 -13.97 23.91 -24.82
N ASN A 26 -13.56 24.15 -23.57
CA ASN A 26 -13.68 23.22 -22.45
C ASN A 26 -13.19 21.79 -22.82
N GLY A 27 -12.00 21.69 -23.42
CA GLY A 27 -11.36 20.43 -23.85
C GLY A 27 -11.94 19.75 -25.09
N LYS A 28 -13.02 20.28 -25.69
CA LYS A 28 -13.65 19.70 -26.89
C LYS A 28 -13.38 20.56 -28.12
N LYS A 29 -13.09 19.92 -29.26
CA LYS A 29 -12.91 20.63 -30.54
C LYS A 29 -14.23 21.28 -30.93
N LYS A 30 -14.27 22.61 -30.87
CA LYS A 30 -15.42 23.45 -31.20
C LYS A 30 -14.92 24.75 -31.80
N SER A 31 -15.74 25.35 -32.66
CA SER A 31 -15.47 26.64 -33.30
C SER A 31 -16.44 27.74 -32.86
N LEU A 32 -17.50 27.40 -32.13
CA LEU A 32 -18.58 28.31 -31.76
C LEU A 32 -18.70 28.41 -30.23
N ILE A 33 -18.94 29.63 -29.74
CA ILE A 33 -19.30 29.93 -28.36
C ILE A 33 -20.72 30.53 -28.35
N SER A 34 -21.43 30.42 -27.22
CA SER A 34 -22.76 31.01 -27.08
C SER A 34 -22.70 32.54 -27.19
N VAL A 35 -23.69 33.15 -27.84
CA VAL A 35 -23.89 34.61 -27.85
C VAL A 35 -24.16 35.18 -26.45
N PHE A 36 -24.60 34.33 -25.51
CA PHE A 36 -24.77 34.66 -24.09
C PHE A 36 -23.48 34.52 -23.28
N ASN A 37 -22.34 34.28 -23.94
CA ASN A 37 -21.05 34.29 -23.28
C ASN A 37 -20.70 35.71 -22.82
N ARG A 38 -20.41 35.88 -21.53
CA ARG A 38 -20.09 37.19 -20.95
C ARG A 38 -18.80 37.81 -21.49
N GLY A 39 -17.85 36.98 -21.93
CA GLY A 39 -16.67 37.45 -22.63
C GLY A 39 -17.01 38.13 -23.96
N PHE A 40 -18.04 37.63 -24.67
CA PHE A 40 -18.57 38.25 -25.87
C PHE A 40 -19.40 39.49 -25.57
N GLN A 41 -20.33 39.42 -24.61
CA GLN A 41 -21.25 40.51 -24.30
C GLN A 41 -20.56 41.73 -23.64
N TYR A 42 -19.58 41.49 -22.76
CA TYR A 42 -19.07 42.52 -21.83
C TYR A 42 -17.54 42.60 -21.76
N GLY A 43 -16.82 41.80 -22.55
CA GLY A 43 -15.37 41.66 -22.39
C GLY A 43 -14.94 41.08 -21.03
N ASP A 44 -15.87 40.41 -20.33
CA ASP A 44 -15.71 39.80 -19.01
C ASP A 44 -14.92 38.47 -19.11
N ALA A 45 -13.67 38.64 -19.50
CA ALA A 45 -12.74 37.58 -19.83
C ALA A 45 -11.28 38.05 -19.75
N LEU A 46 -10.37 37.09 -19.65
CA LEU A 46 -8.93 37.24 -19.69
C LEU A 46 -8.37 36.46 -20.88
N PHE A 47 -7.19 36.85 -21.36
CA PHE A 47 -6.49 36.08 -22.38
C PHE A 47 -4.98 36.05 -22.17
N GLU A 48 -4.36 34.98 -22.65
CA GLU A 48 -2.90 34.84 -22.72
C GLU A 48 -2.47 34.48 -24.14
N THR A 49 -1.25 34.85 -24.49
CA THR A 49 -0.65 34.53 -25.79
C THR A 49 0.77 34.06 -25.56
N LEU A 50 1.00 32.78 -25.79
CA LEU A 50 2.23 32.08 -25.48
C LEU A 50 2.88 31.58 -26.76
N VAL A 51 4.19 31.37 -26.73
CA VAL A 51 4.94 30.71 -27.79
C VAL A 51 5.35 29.33 -27.29
N PHE A 52 5.25 28.33 -28.17
CA PHE A 52 5.86 27.03 -27.92
C PHE A 52 6.79 26.65 -29.08
N GLU A 53 7.88 25.99 -28.74
CA GLU A 53 8.87 25.48 -29.69
C GLU A 53 9.46 24.18 -29.15
N ASN A 54 9.67 23.20 -30.03
CA ASN A 54 10.31 21.92 -29.69
C ASN A 54 9.68 21.26 -28.44
N ASN A 55 8.36 21.21 -28.39
CA ASN A 55 7.58 20.66 -27.26
C ASN A 55 7.83 21.37 -25.91
N LYS A 56 8.20 22.64 -25.93
CA LYS A 56 8.28 23.48 -24.71
C LYS A 56 7.44 24.73 -24.87
N ILE A 57 6.58 25.00 -23.89
CA ILE A 57 5.90 26.30 -23.78
C ILE A 57 6.84 27.26 -23.07
N LEU A 58 7.21 28.34 -23.76
CA LEU A 58 8.17 29.30 -23.23
C LEU A 58 7.54 30.15 -22.14
N PHE A 59 8.18 30.18 -20.96
CA PHE A 59 7.79 30.98 -19.79
C PHE A 59 6.34 30.74 -19.33
N TRP A 60 5.91 29.47 -19.34
CA TRP A 60 4.56 29.08 -18.94
C TRP A 60 4.15 29.65 -17.57
N ASP A 61 5.01 29.52 -16.56
CA ASP A 61 4.71 29.91 -15.18
C ASP A 61 4.35 31.40 -15.08
N GLU A 62 5.02 32.24 -15.86
CA GLU A 62 4.75 33.68 -15.90
C GLU A 62 3.41 34.01 -16.52
N HIS A 63 3.03 33.29 -17.57
CA HIS A 63 1.72 33.42 -18.19
C HIS A 63 0.61 32.93 -17.26
N PHE A 64 0.81 31.79 -16.61
CA PHE A 64 -0.18 31.21 -15.71
C PHE A 64 -0.35 32.06 -14.43
N ALA A 65 0.74 32.60 -13.88
CA ALA A 65 0.69 33.53 -12.74
C ALA A 65 -0.07 34.81 -13.09
N ARG A 66 0.15 35.40 -14.28
CA ARG A 66 -0.58 36.59 -14.72
C ARG A 66 -2.06 36.32 -14.98
N LEU A 67 -2.39 35.20 -15.62
CA LEU A 67 -3.76 34.75 -15.79
C LEU A 67 -4.45 34.61 -14.43
N THR A 68 -3.80 33.96 -13.47
CA THR A 68 -4.29 33.79 -12.10
C THR A 68 -4.51 35.13 -11.39
N LYS A 69 -3.56 36.07 -11.50
CA LYS A 69 -3.73 37.43 -10.97
C LYS A 69 -4.94 38.14 -11.58
N GLY A 70 -5.16 37.98 -12.89
CA GLY A 70 -6.36 38.48 -13.57
C GLY A 70 -7.64 37.84 -13.05
N CYS A 71 -7.63 36.53 -12.86
CA CYS A 71 -8.77 35.77 -12.32
C CYS A 71 -9.15 36.29 -10.94
N ASN A 72 -8.17 36.51 -10.08
CA ASN A 72 -8.38 37.06 -8.73
C ASN A 72 -8.96 38.48 -8.78
N LYS A 73 -8.40 39.38 -9.60
CA LYS A 73 -8.91 40.75 -9.76
C LYS A 73 -10.35 40.81 -10.27
N LEU A 74 -10.72 39.90 -11.17
CA LEU A 74 -12.06 39.86 -11.78
C LEU A 74 -13.01 38.88 -11.07
N ALA A 75 -12.58 38.20 -10.01
CA ALA A 75 -13.32 37.11 -9.37
C ALA A 75 -13.84 36.06 -10.39
N ILE A 76 -13.00 35.68 -11.36
CA ILE A 76 -13.29 34.58 -12.29
C ILE A 76 -12.59 33.34 -11.74
N ILE A 77 -13.31 32.22 -11.60
CA ILE A 77 -12.72 30.96 -11.15
C ILE A 77 -11.72 30.47 -12.22
N ASN A 78 -10.46 30.27 -11.84
CA ASN A 78 -9.46 29.67 -12.72
C ASN A 78 -9.56 28.14 -12.68
N PHE A 79 -9.01 27.48 -13.70
CA PHE A 79 -8.82 26.04 -13.72
C PHE A 79 -7.42 25.68 -13.27
N ASP A 80 -7.28 24.46 -12.73
CA ASP A 80 -5.97 23.89 -12.43
C ASP A 80 -5.07 23.90 -13.66
N GLU A 81 -3.78 24.14 -13.41
CA GLU A 81 -2.75 24.22 -14.43
C GLU A 81 -2.77 23.01 -15.37
N GLN A 82 -2.94 21.80 -14.82
CA GLN A 82 -2.94 20.56 -15.57
C GLN A 82 -4.09 20.47 -16.58
N VAL A 83 -5.24 21.10 -16.31
CA VAL A 83 -6.38 21.14 -17.23
C VAL A 83 -6.02 21.94 -18.48
N TRP A 84 -5.35 23.08 -18.31
CA TRP A 84 -4.87 23.88 -19.43
C TRP A 84 -3.80 23.14 -20.24
N LEU A 85 -2.82 22.52 -19.57
CA LEU A 85 -1.77 21.76 -20.23
C LEU A 85 -2.32 20.57 -21.03
N ASN A 86 -3.33 19.88 -20.50
CA ASN A 86 -4.00 18.80 -21.20
C ASN A 86 -4.68 19.30 -22.50
N ASP A 87 -5.43 20.40 -22.43
CA ASP A 87 -6.08 20.98 -23.61
C ASP A 87 -5.03 21.44 -24.66
N ILE A 88 -3.91 22.01 -24.22
CA ILE A 88 -2.78 22.37 -25.10
C ILE A 88 -2.16 21.12 -25.75
N ASN A 89 -1.90 20.07 -24.98
CA ASN A 89 -1.34 18.80 -25.47
C ASN A 89 -2.23 18.14 -26.52
N ILE A 90 -3.55 18.13 -26.29
CA ILE A 90 -4.54 17.64 -27.26
C ILE A 90 -4.47 18.49 -28.53
N ALA A 91 -4.41 19.82 -28.38
CA ALA A 91 -4.46 20.72 -29.51
C ALA A 91 -3.21 20.62 -30.41
N ILE A 92 -2.02 20.63 -29.80
CA ILE A 92 -0.74 20.47 -30.51
C ILE A 92 -0.64 19.06 -31.11
N GLY A 93 -1.03 18.02 -30.38
CA GLY A 93 -0.98 16.64 -30.84
C GLY A 93 -1.85 16.38 -32.06
N ARG A 94 -3.00 17.06 -32.15
CA ARG A 94 -3.89 17.01 -33.32
C ARG A 94 -3.39 17.83 -34.51
N LEU A 95 -2.77 18.98 -34.27
CA LEU A 95 -2.18 19.81 -35.33
C LEU A 95 -0.88 19.24 -35.91
N LYS A 96 -0.15 18.42 -35.13
CA LYS A 96 1.14 17.82 -35.51
C LYS A 96 2.20 18.86 -35.89
N ILE A 97 2.25 19.98 -35.16
CA ILE A 97 3.23 21.06 -35.36
C ILE A 97 4.27 21.08 -34.24
N LYS A 98 5.51 21.52 -34.54
CA LYS A 98 6.63 21.59 -33.58
C LYS A 98 6.81 22.98 -32.96
N SER A 99 6.28 24.02 -33.57
CA SER A 99 6.34 25.40 -33.07
C SER A 99 5.11 26.20 -33.46
N GLY A 100 4.75 27.17 -32.63
CA GLY A 100 3.53 27.95 -32.83
C GLY A 100 3.20 28.91 -31.71
N VAL A 101 2.00 29.48 -31.81
CA VAL A 101 1.42 30.38 -30.82
C VAL A 101 0.21 29.70 -30.19
N ILE A 102 0.10 29.80 -28.87
CA ILE A 102 -1.04 29.34 -28.10
C ILE A 102 -1.78 30.57 -27.59
N LYS A 103 -3.08 30.69 -27.85
CA LYS A 103 -3.95 31.69 -27.24
C LYS A 103 -4.86 31.00 -26.25
N LEU A 104 -4.78 31.41 -24.99
CA LEU A 104 -5.72 31.02 -23.95
C LEU A 104 -6.75 32.14 -23.81
N THR A 105 -8.02 31.81 -23.65
CA THR A 105 -9.06 32.77 -23.27
C THR A 105 -9.91 32.14 -22.19
N LEU A 106 -10.16 32.87 -21.11
CA LEU A 106 -11.01 32.45 -20.00
C LEU A 106 -12.08 33.51 -19.77
N SER A 107 -13.33 33.15 -20.03
CA SER A 107 -14.49 34.02 -19.78
C SER A 107 -15.25 33.58 -18.54
N ARG A 108 -15.97 34.50 -17.89
CA ARG A 108 -16.77 34.17 -16.70
C ARG A 108 -17.79 33.07 -16.94
N GLY A 109 -18.32 32.95 -18.16
CA GLY A 109 -19.27 31.91 -18.54
C GLY A 109 -20.47 32.49 -19.28
N ILE A 110 -21.63 31.85 -19.12
CA ILE A 110 -22.87 32.21 -19.80
C ILE A 110 -23.86 32.83 -18.80
N THR A 111 -24.45 33.96 -19.17
CA THR A 111 -25.59 34.60 -18.46
C THR A 111 -26.52 35.24 -19.48
N MET A 112 -27.80 35.41 -19.15
CA MET A 112 -28.77 36.01 -20.07
C MET A 112 -28.54 37.51 -20.31
N ARG A 113 -28.83 38.36 -19.31
CA ARG A 113 -28.77 39.82 -19.41
C ARG A 113 -28.24 40.45 -18.11
N GLY A 114 -27.74 41.68 -18.24
CA GLY A 114 -27.33 42.51 -17.12
C GLY A 114 -25.89 42.26 -16.65
N TYR A 115 -25.39 43.22 -15.86
CA TYR A 115 -24.02 43.20 -15.37
C TYR A 115 -23.80 42.26 -14.18
N GLY A 116 -24.84 42.03 -13.36
CA GLY A 116 -24.80 41.08 -12.25
C GLY A 116 -24.65 39.62 -12.69
N PHE A 117 -24.08 38.78 -11.82
CA PHE A 117 -23.92 37.35 -12.08
C PHE A 117 -24.04 36.54 -10.78
N SER A 118 -24.50 35.28 -10.91
CA SER A 118 -24.53 34.32 -9.80
C SER A 118 -23.13 33.74 -9.56
N SER A 119 -22.83 33.37 -8.31
CA SER A 119 -21.63 32.59 -7.96
C SER A 119 -21.58 31.21 -8.63
N LYS A 120 -22.70 30.71 -9.16
CA LYS A 120 -22.79 29.40 -9.84
C LYS A 120 -22.35 29.43 -11.32
N VAL A 121 -22.05 30.60 -11.88
CA VAL A 121 -21.66 30.70 -13.31
C VAL A 121 -20.34 29.95 -13.52
N LYS A 122 -20.33 29.04 -14.49
CA LYS A 122 -19.16 28.23 -14.82
C LYS A 122 -18.30 28.92 -15.89
N PRO A 123 -17.00 29.16 -15.61
CA PRO A 123 -16.09 29.73 -16.60
C PRO A 123 -15.99 28.89 -17.87
N ILE A 124 -15.80 29.56 -19.00
CA ILE A 124 -15.52 28.91 -20.28
C ILE A 124 -14.07 29.20 -20.65
N ARG A 125 -13.28 28.13 -20.76
CA ARG A 125 -11.91 28.16 -21.25
C ARG A 125 -11.85 27.81 -22.73
N VAL A 126 -11.00 28.54 -23.43
CA VAL A 126 -10.72 28.34 -24.85
C VAL A 126 -9.21 28.25 -25.02
N VAL A 127 -8.77 27.19 -25.68
CA VAL A 127 -7.37 27.00 -26.11
C VAL A 127 -7.35 26.99 -27.63
N SER A 128 -6.70 27.98 -28.22
CA SER A 128 -6.48 28.04 -29.68
C SER A 128 -4.98 27.94 -29.96
N VAL A 129 -4.60 27.00 -30.81
CA VAL A 129 -3.20 26.80 -31.23
C VAL A 129 -3.06 27.15 -32.70
N PHE A 130 -2.06 27.98 -33.01
CA PHE A 130 -1.78 28.52 -34.34
C PHE A 130 -0.37 28.10 -34.76
N SER A 131 -0.19 27.71 -36.03
CA SER A 131 1.16 27.56 -36.60
C SER A 131 1.91 28.89 -36.59
N LYS A 132 3.22 28.89 -36.27
CA LYS A 132 4.04 30.11 -36.28
C LYS A 132 4.11 30.71 -37.68
N ILE A 133 3.90 32.03 -37.79
CA ILE A 133 4.12 32.80 -39.02
C ILE A 133 5.36 33.66 -38.78
N LYS A 134 6.34 33.64 -39.70
CA LYS A 134 7.49 34.53 -39.65
C LYS A 134 7.01 35.97 -39.87
N THR A 135 7.18 36.84 -38.89
CA THR A 135 6.92 38.29 -39.01
C THR A 135 8.25 39.04 -39.14
N LYS A 136 8.29 40.09 -39.97
CA LYS A 136 9.44 41.00 -40.02
C LYS A 136 9.50 41.80 -38.72
N PRO A 137 10.70 42.07 -38.17
CA PRO A 137 10.84 42.90 -36.98
C PRO A 137 10.35 44.32 -37.27
N ASN A 138 9.38 44.80 -36.48
CA ASN A 138 8.96 46.19 -36.54
C ASN A 138 9.93 47.12 -35.77
N VAL A 139 10.74 47.89 -36.50
CA VAL A 139 11.76 48.77 -35.90
C VAL A 139 11.35 50.25 -35.86
N LYS A 140 10.09 50.57 -36.21
CA LYS A 140 9.56 51.94 -36.22
C LYS A 140 8.32 52.05 -35.34
N LEU A 141 8.26 53.10 -34.53
CA LEU A 141 7.07 53.49 -33.78
C LEU A 141 6.61 54.89 -34.16
N GLU A 142 5.32 55.12 -33.98
CA GLU A 142 4.63 56.40 -34.14
C GLU A 142 3.86 56.68 -32.85
N ILE A 143 3.55 57.93 -32.52
CA ILE A 143 2.73 58.25 -31.35
C ILE A 143 1.24 58.11 -31.70
N CYS A 144 0.49 57.40 -30.87
CA CYS A 144 -0.96 57.28 -31.01
C CYS A 144 -1.66 58.48 -30.37
N GLU A 145 -2.75 58.93 -31.00
CA GLU A 145 -3.69 59.89 -30.44
C GLU A 145 -4.60 59.22 -29.39
N THR A 146 -5.01 57.96 -29.63
CA THR A 146 -5.80 57.20 -28.66
C THR A 146 -5.01 56.96 -27.38
N LYS A 147 -5.60 57.38 -26.26
CA LYS A 147 -5.03 57.28 -24.92
C LYS A 147 -5.61 56.10 -24.12
N TYR A 148 -4.87 55.66 -23.11
CA TYR A 148 -5.35 54.72 -22.10
C TYR A 148 -6.26 55.41 -21.10
N GLY A 149 -7.43 54.81 -20.84
CA GLY A 149 -8.24 55.14 -19.68
C GLY A 149 -7.61 54.62 -18.38
N HIS A 150 -7.75 55.39 -17.31
CA HIS A 150 -7.29 54.99 -15.99
C HIS A 150 -8.31 54.07 -15.30
N ASN A 151 -7.87 52.86 -14.94
CA ASN A 151 -8.67 51.92 -14.17
C ASN A 151 -7.77 51.00 -13.34
N ARG A 152 -7.55 51.35 -12.07
CA ARG A 152 -6.71 50.58 -11.12
C ARG A 152 -7.15 49.10 -10.97
N LYS A 153 -8.46 48.82 -11.12
CA LYS A 153 -8.99 47.45 -11.04
C LYS A 153 -8.59 46.60 -12.25
N LEU A 154 -8.42 47.22 -13.42
CA LEU A 154 -8.02 46.54 -14.65
C LEU A 154 -6.52 46.68 -14.97
N ALA A 155 -5.85 47.65 -14.35
CA ALA A 155 -4.43 47.91 -14.53
C ALA A 155 -3.58 46.66 -14.31
N GLY A 156 -2.69 46.40 -15.26
CA GLY A 156 -1.70 45.33 -15.18
C GLY A 156 -2.20 43.93 -15.53
N ILE A 157 -3.51 43.68 -15.68
CA ILE A 157 -4.05 42.36 -16.05
C ILE A 157 -4.42 42.31 -17.55
N LYS A 158 -4.38 41.10 -18.14
CA LYS A 158 -4.61 40.91 -19.58
C LYS A 158 -6.06 40.56 -19.90
N HIS A 159 -6.98 41.48 -19.59
CA HIS A 159 -8.43 41.35 -19.84
C HIS A 159 -8.81 41.50 -21.32
N CYS A 160 -10.03 41.09 -21.71
CA CYS A 160 -10.51 41.15 -23.10
C CYS A 160 -11.10 42.50 -23.54
N ASN A 161 -11.31 43.47 -22.63
CA ASN A 161 -11.64 44.84 -23.01
C ASN A 161 -10.43 45.51 -23.71
N ARG A 162 -10.37 45.43 -25.04
CA ARG A 162 -9.20 45.83 -25.84
C ARG A 162 -9.50 46.85 -26.92
N LEU A 163 -10.62 47.58 -26.80
CA LEU A 163 -11.02 48.59 -27.78
C LEU A 163 -9.99 49.72 -27.89
N GLU A 164 -9.41 50.18 -26.78
CA GLU A 164 -8.35 51.20 -26.80
C GLU A 164 -7.19 50.80 -27.71
N GLN A 165 -6.73 49.54 -27.63
CA GLN A 165 -5.63 49.07 -28.47
C GLN A 165 -6.07 48.85 -29.93
N VAL A 166 -7.34 48.54 -30.17
CA VAL A 166 -7.89 48.44 -31.53
C VAL A 166 -7.93 49.81 -32.19
N LEU A 167 -8.42 50.83 -31.50
CA LEU A 167 -8.49 52.22 -31.99
C LEU A 167 -7.08 52.77 -32.24
N ALA A 168 -6.19 52.69 -31.26
CA ALA A 168 -4.80 53.12 -31.41
C ALA A 168 -4.07 52.42 -32.56
N LYS A 169 -4.39 51.16 -32.83
CA LYS A 169 -3.79 50.41 -33.94
C LYS A 169 -4.30 50.83 -35.32
N GLN A 170 -5.47 51.48 -35.40
CA GLN A 170 -6.01 52.01 -36.65
C GLN A 170 -5.30 53.31 -37.08
N GLU A 171 -4.74 54.05 -36.12
CA GLU A 171 -4.05 55.32 -36.35
C GLU A 171 -2.68 55.14 -36.99
N VAL A 172 -2.01 54.02 -36.70
CA VAL A 172 -0.60 53.80 -37.08
C VAL A 172 -0.44 52.61 -38.01
N LYS A 173 0.51 52.71 -38.96
CA LYS A 173 0.78 51.61 -39.90
C LYS A 173 1.51 50.44 -39.23
N ASN A 174 2.45 50.76 -38.35
CA ASN A 174 3.30 49.79 -37.67
C ASN A 174 2.79 49.55 -36.26
N ASP A 175 3.59 49.75 -35.22
CA ASP A 175 3.17 49.71 -33.81
C ASP A 175 3.30 51.13 -33.26
N GLY A 176 2.42 51.52 -32.35
CA GLY A 176 2.32 52.91 -31.90
C GLY A 176 2.47 53.02 -30.39
N ILE A 177 3.10 54.09 -29.92
CA ILE A 177 3.26 54.43 -28.51
C ILE A 177 1.94 55.00 -28.01
N MET A 178 1.40 54.40 -26.95
CA MET A 178 0.17 54.82 -26.31
C MET A 178 0.49 55.50 -24.98
N LEU A 179 -0.11 56.67 -24.80
CA LEU A 179 -0.02 57.46 -23.59
C LEU A 179 -1.30 57.29 -22.76
N ASP A 180 -1.29 57.75 -21.52
CA ASP A 180 -2.52 58.00 -20.76
C ASP A 180 -2.98 59.47 -20.88
N TYR A 181 -4.06 59.80 -20.18
CA TYR A 181 -4.64 61.16 -20.20
C TYR A 181 -3.74 62.22 -19.54
N GLU A 182 -2.77 61.83 -18.73
CA GLU A 182 -1.79 62.73 -18.11
C GLU A 182 -0.57 62.97 -19.02
N GLY A 183 -0.51 62.29 -20.17
CA GLY A 183 0.63 62.40 -21.10
C GLY A 183 1.79 61.47 -20.76
N ASN A 184 1.59 60.51 -19.85
CA ASN A 184 2.59 59.51 -19.52
C ASN A 184 2.55 58.38 -20.55
N VAL A 185 3.72 57.98 -21.05
CA VAL A 185 3.92 56.81 -21.90
C VAL A 185 3.63 55.55 -21.11
N ILE A 186 2.77 54.65 -21.63
CA ILE A 186 2.36 53.43 -20.94
C ILE A 186 2.90 52.17 -21.61
N SER A 187 2.66 52.04 -22.91
CA SER A 187 3.04 50.86 -23.70
C SER A 187 3.00 51.20 -25.18
N THR A 188 3.31 50.24 -26.05
CA THR A 188 2.83 50.29 -27.44
C THR A 188 1.46 49.62 -27.57
N THR A 189 0.86 49.64 -28.76
CA THR A 189 -0.40 48.93 -29.03
C THR A 189 -0.29 47.42 -28.77
N THR A 190 0.91 46.83 -28.88
CA THR A 190 1.12 45.38 -28.75
C THR A 190 2.17 44.93 -27.73
N ALA A 191 2.92 45.83 -27.11
CA ALA A 191 4.08 45.49 -26.29
C ALA A 191 4.33 46.48 -25.15
N ASN A 192 5.07 46.06 -24.13
CA ASN A 192 5.62 47.00 -23.14
C ASN A 192 6.84 47.70 -23.71
N ILE A 193 7.11 48.92 -23.23
CA ILE A 193 8.22 49.75 -23.67
C ILE A 193 9.23 49.97 -22.53
N PHE A 194 10.49 50.13 -22.91
CA PHE A 194 11.61 50.46 -22.04
C PHE A 194 12.49 51.49 -22.75
N ILE A 195 13.15 52.32 -21.96
CA ILE A 195 14.24 53.17 -22.43
C ILE A 195 15.51 52.89 -21.65
N ILE A 196 16.63 53.18 -22.29
CA ILE A 196 17.96 53.21 -21.68
C ILE A 196 18.45 54.64 -21.75
N LYS A 197 18.90 55.17 -20.62
CA LYS A 197 19.53 56.50 -20.52
C LYS A 197 20.61 56.46 -19.46
N ASP A 198 21.80 56.95 -19.79
CA ASP A 198 22.96 56.98 -18.89
C ASP A 198 23.29 55.59 -18.30
N ASN A 199 23.19 54.55 -19.15
CA ASN A 199 23.38 53.14 -18.79
C ASN A 199 22.43 52.62 -17.68
N GLN A 200 21.29 53.31 -17.47
CA GLN A 200 20.20 52.91 -16.57
C GLN A 200 18.98 52.49 -17.38
N LEU A 201 18.17 51.60 -16.80
CA LEU A 201 16.97 51.07 -17.44
C LEU A 201 15.71 51.72 -16.85
N PHE A 202 14.83 52.22 -17.70
CA PHE A 202 13.55 52.81 -17.27
C PHE A 202 12.39 52.14 -18.00
N THR A 203 11.25 52.01 -17.31
CA THR A 203 10.01 51.53 -17.92
C THR A 203 8.81 52.20 -17.25
N PRO A 204 7.69 52.40 -17.97
CA PRO A 204 6.51 53.00 -17.41
C PRO A 204 5.97 52.31 -16.17
N ASN A 205 5.42 53.12 -15.27
CA ASN A 205 4.52 52.69 -14.20
C ASN A 205 3.17 52.22 -14.79
N LEU A 206 2.64 51.12 -14.29
CA LEU A 206 1.43 50.47 -14.81
C LEU A 206 0.35 50.30 -13.73
N ASN A 207 0.35 51.20 -12.74
CA ASN A 207 -0.58 51.15 -11.61
C ASN A 207 -2.00 51.61 -11.99
N LEU A 208 -2.12 52.48 -13.00
CA LEU A 208 -3.40 53.05 -13.45
C LEU A 208 -3.95 52.36 -14.71
N CYS A 209 -3.09 51.93 -15.63
CA CYS A 209 -3.49 51.32 -16.89
C CYS A 209 -2.37 50.41 -17.45
N GLY A 210 -2.55 49.92 -18.68
CA GLY A 210 -1.60 49.02 -19.35
C GLY A 210 -1.58 47.58 -18.82
N ILE A 211 -0.62 46.78 -19.33
CA ILE A 211 -0.48 45.35 -19.01
C ILE A 211 0.90 45.07 -18.44
N ASN A 212 0.99 44.35 -17.32
CA ASN A 212 2.25 43.83 -16.82
C ASN A 212 2.71 42.64 -17.71
N GLY A 213 3.54 42.93 -18.72
CA GLY A 213 4.10 41.93 -19.62
C GLY A 213 4.87 40.82 -18.91
N THR A 214 4.68 39.57 -19.34
CA THR A 214 5.52 38.45 -18.84
C THR A 214 6.98 38.70 -19.19
N ARG A 215 7.25 39.25 -20.39
CA ARG A 215 8.61 39.62 -20.81
C ARG A 215 9.15 40.85 -20.10
N ARG A 216 8.31 41.86 -19.84
CA ARG A 216 8.65 43.01 -19.00
C ARG A 216 9.17 42.55 -17.64
N LYS A 217 8.47 41.63 -16.97
CA LYS A 217 8.92 41.05 -15.69
C LYS A 217 10.28 40.37 -15.82
N ILE A 218 10.46 39.51 -16.82
CA ILE A 218 11.75 38.82 -17.05
C ILE A 218 12.89 39.80 -17.27
N ILE A 219 12.67 40.89 -18.00
CA ILE A 219 13.69 41.92 -18.23
C ILE A 219 14.06 42.64 -16.93
N LEU A 220 13.07 42.99 -16.10
CA LEU A 220 13.31 43.57 -14.77
C LEU A 220 14.09 42.60 -13.86
N ASP A 221 13.78 41.30 -13.92
CA ASP A 221 14.50 40.29 -13.14
C ASP A 221 15.94 40.08 -13.64
N ILE A 222 16.17 40.11 -14.96
CA ILE A 222 17.52 40.11 -15.55
C ILE A 222 18.28 41.35 -15.10
N ALA A 223 17.67 42.53 -15.20
CA ALA A 223 18.30 43.78 -14.79
C ALA A 223 18.73 43.75 -13.32
N ARG A 224 17.85 43.29 -12.43
CA ARG A 224 18.16 43.08 -11.00
C ARG A 224 19.34 42.13 -10.79
N LYS A 225 19.37 40.99 -11.48
CA LYS A 225 20.44 39.98 -11.35
C LYS A 225 21.79 40.45 -11.86
N HIS A 226 21.81 41.38 -12.81
CA HIS A 226 23.02 41.95 -13.37
C HIS A 226 23.36 43.32 -12.76
N ASN A 227 22.72 43.70 -11.65
CA ASN A 227 22.91 45.00 -10.98
C ASN A 227 22.75 46.21 -11.90
N ILE A 228 21.89 46.10 -12.92
CA ILE A 228 21.54 47.22 -13.80
C ILE A 228 20.55 48.10 -13.04
N LYS A 229 20.94 49.35 -12.78
CA LYS A 229 20.08 50.32 -12.11
C LYS A 229 18.81 50.53 -12.92
N THR A 230 17.67 50.22 -12.30
CA THR A 230 16.37 50.14 -12.97
C THR A 230 15.33 50.96 -12.22
N GLN A 231 14.56 51.77 -12.93
CA GLN A 231 13.49 52.58 -12.35
C GLN A 231 12.15 52.35 -13.08
N ILE A 232 11.07 52.33 -12.29
CA ILE A 232 9.69 52.29 -12.79
C ILE A 232 9.11 53.67 -12.49
N ILE A 233 8.87 54.47 -13.53
CA ILE A 233 8.53 55.91 -13.40
C ILE A 233 7.34 56.27 -14.28
N GLU A 234 6.74 57.43 -14.01
CA GLU A 234 5.87 58.09 -14.99
C GLU A 234 6.76 58.65 -16.10
N LEU A 235 6.73 58.01 -17.28
CA LEU A 235 7.65 58.27 -18.37
C LEU A 235 7.02 59.26 -19.35
N SER A 236 7.69 60.35 -19.68
CA SER A 236 7.19 61.32 -20.67
C SER A 236 7.63 60.96 -22.10
N ILE A 237 7.05 61.62 -23.10
CA ILE A 237 7.55 61.53 -24.49
C ILE A 237 8.94 62.16 -24.62
N GLU A 238 9.22 63.21 -23.87
CA GLU A 238 10.54 63.85 -23.84
C GLU A 238 11.63 62.88 -23.35
N ASP A 239 11.29 62.01 -22.39
CA ASP A 239 12.20 60.95 -21.94
C ASP A 239 12.49 59.91 -23.02
N ILE A 240 11.48 59.58 -23.84
CA ILE A 240 11.64 58.69 -25.00
C ILE A 240 12.61 59.30 -25.99
N TYR A 241 12.38 60.56 -26.37
CA TYR A 241 13.17 61.29 -27.35
C TYR A 241 14.62 61.48 -26.90
N ASN A 242 14.86 61.70 -25.61
CA ASN A 242 16.19 61.87 -25.02
C ASN A 242 16.85 60.56 -24.55
N ALA A 243 16.34 59.39 -24.95
CA ALA A 243 16.91 58.10 -24.58
C ALA A 243 18.09 57.69 -25.47
N ASP A 244 19.09 57.00 -24.89
CA ASP A 244 20.18 56.38 -25.64
C ASP A 244 19.69 55.22 -26.52
N ALA A 245 18.66 54.50 -26.05
CA ALA A 245 17.99 53.45 -26.79
C ALA A 245 16.57 53.20 -26.28
N VAL A 246 15.69 52.78 -27.20
CA VAL A 246 14.32 52.36 -26.89
C VAL A 246 14.12 50.93 -27.35
N PHE A 247 13.43 50.12 -26.55
CA PHE A 247 13.06 48.78 -26.95
C PHE A 247 11.68 48.39 -26.44
N ILE A 248 11.05 47.48 -27.17
CA ILE A 248 9.72 46.95 -26.86
C ILE A 248 9.80 45.46 -26.61
N THR A 249 8.84 44.96 -25.84
CA THR A 249 8.83 43.55 -25.47
C THR A 249 7.44 42.94 -25.32
N ASN A 250 7.26 41.77 -25.95
CA ASN A 250 6.07 40.96 -25.81
C ASN A 250 6.37 39.46 -25.96
N SER A 251 5.35 38.64 -25.68
CA SER A 251 5.50 37.19 -25.61
C SER A 251 5.85 36.51 -26.93
N VAL A 252 5.62 37.16 -28.07
CA VAL A 252 5.77 36.59 -29.42
C VAL A 252 7.15 36.88 -30.01
N PHE A 253 7.59 38.14 -30.00
CA PHE A 253 8.89 38.53 -30.57
C PHE A 253 10.00 38.73 -29.52
N GLY A 254 9.69 38.63 -28.23
CA GLY A 254 10.69 38.72 -27.16
C GLY A 254 11.09 40.16 -26.87
N VAL A 255 12.35 40.51 -27.13
CA VAL A 255 12.94 41.84 -26.86
C VAL A 255 13.42 42.43 -28.18
N GLN A 256 12.85 43.57 -28.55
CA GLN A 256 13.09 44.18 -29.84
C GLN A 256 13.49 45.66 -29.70
N GLY A 257 14.69 45.99 -30.17
CA GLY A 257 15.15 47.36 -30.27
C GLY A 257 14.40 48.16 -31.33
N ILE A 258 14.12 49.42 -31.02
CA ILE A 258 13.51 50.39 -31.91
C ILE A 258 14.61 51.24 -32.54
N LYS A 259 14.49 51.47 -33.86
CA LYS A 259 15.46 52.26 -34.62
C LYS A 259 14.97 53.67 -34.90
N LYS A 260 13.66 53.87 -35.03
CA LYS A 260 13.08 55.19 -35.33
C LYS A 260 11.76 55.38 -34.60
N ILE A 261 11.57 56.55 -34.01
CA ILE A 261 10.31 57.01 -33.43
C ILE A 261 10.08 58.42 -33.97
N ASP A 262 8.98 58.62 -34.68
CA ASP A 262 8.73 59.84 -35.47
C ASP A 262 9.96 60.20 -36.31
N ASP A 263 10.63 61.33 -36.08
CA ASP A 263 11.85 61.73 -36.80
C ASP A 263 13.16 61.36 -36.10
N ILE A 264 13.10 60.84 -34.88
CA ILE A 264 14.28 60.52 -34.07
C ILE A 264 14.79 59.12 -34.40
N THR A 265 16.11 59.01 -34.61
CA THR A 265 16.79 57.75 -34.92
C THR A 265 17.71 57.33 -33.78
N TYR A 266 17.54 56.10 -33.30
CA TYR A 266 18.34 55.53 -32.21
C TYR A 266 19.48 54.68 -32.77
N LYS A 267 20.67 54.83 -32.17
CA LYS A 267 21.85 54.01 -32.50
C LYS A 267 21.79 52.66 -31.79
N ASN A 268 22.69 51.76 -32.18
CA ASN A 268 22.88 50.51 -31.45
C ASN A 268 23.40 50.83 -30.03
N ASN A 269 22.90 50.11 -29.02
CA ASN A 269 23.27 50.31 -27.63
C ASN A 269 23.74 48.97 -27.02
N GLU A 270 24.89 48.99 -26.36
CA GLU A 270 25.53 47.78 -25.82
C GLU A 270 24.74 47.17 -24.66
N LEU A 271 24.13 47.99 -23.80
CA LEU A 271 23.28 47.49 -22.71
C LEU A 271 22.03 46.78 -23.27
N LEU A 272 21.39 47.33 -24.30
CA LEU A 272 20.28 46.66 -24.98
C LEU A 272 20.71 45.31 -25.56
N LYS A 273 21.86 45.27 -26.22
CA LYS A 273 22.41 44.02 -26.81
C LYS A 273 22.69 42.98 -25.71
N ALA A 274 23.28 43.39 -24.59
CA ALA A 274 23.51 42.53 -23.43
C ALA A 274 22.20 42.00 -22.81
N LEU A 275 21.17 42.84 -22.71
CA LEU A 275 19.83 42.43 -22.27
C LEU A 275 19.19 41.42 -23.22
N GLN A 276 19.31 41.62 -24.54
CA GLN A 276 18.79 40.70 -25.55
C GLN A 276 19.49 39.32 -25.47
N LEU A 277 20.81 39.30 -25.36
CA LEU A 277 21.59 38.06 -25.20
C LEU A 277 21.20 37.32 -23.91
N SER A 278 21.10 38.04 -22.80
CA SER A 278 20.68 37.49 -21.51
C SER A 278 19.26 36.93 -21.59
N PHE A 279 18.33 37.68 -22.17
CA PHE A 279 16.95 37.25 -22.36
C PHE A 279 16.87 35.95 -23.18
N ASN A 280 17.61 35.85 -24.29
CA ASN A 280 17.64 34.64 -25.12
C ASN A 280 18.20 33.43 -24.35
N LYS A 281 19.24 33.63 -23.54
CA LYS A 281 19.80 32.58 -22.65
C LYS A 281 18.79 32.13 -21.60
N TYR A 282 18.01 33.05 -21.04
CA TYR A 282 16.91 32.73 -20.11
C TYR A 282 15.77 31.97 -20.78
N ALA A 283 15.38 32.37 -22.00
CA ALA A 283 14.32 31.73 -22.76
C ALA A 283 14.59 30.25 -23.05
N LEU A 284 15.86 29.89 -23.30
CA LEU A 284 16.27 28.49 -23.49
C LEU A 284 16.10 27.62 -22.23
N LYS A 285 16.21 28.22 -21.04
CA LYS A 285 16.09 27.51 -19.76
C LYS A 285 14.64 27.41 -19.27
N LEU A 286 13.81 28.41 -19.58
CA LEU A 286 12.44 28.54 -19.07
C LEU A 286 11.42 28.01 -20.09
N GLY A 287 11.33 26.69 -20.17
CA GLY A 287 10.35 26.00 -21.00
C GLY A 287 9.65 24.89 -20.24
N LYS A 288 8.32 24.95 -20.13
CA LYS A 288 7.53 23.85 -19.58
C LYS A 288 7.33 22.79 -20.65
N GLU A 289 7.73 21.55 -20.35
CA GLU A 289 7.57 20.44 -21.27
C GLU A 289 6.10 20.13 -21.54
N ILE A 290 5.80 19.85 -22.80
CA ILE A 290 4.50 19.36 -23.24
C ILE A 290 4.67 18.00 -23.92
N TYR A 291 3.65 17.15 -23.77
CA TYR A 291 3.62 15.80 -24.33
C TYR A 291 2.40 15.72 -25.25
N PRO A 292 2.54 16.12 -26.53
CA PRO A 292 1.42 16.17 -27.46
C PRO A 292 0.76 14.79 -27.59
N ILE A 293 -0.53 14.72 -27.28
CA ILE A 293 -1.30 13.48 -27.36
C ILE A 293 -1.62 13.23 -28.83
N LYS A 294 -0.83 12.36 -29.49
CA LYS A 294 -1.16 11.83 -30.81
C LYS A 294 -2.46 11.04 -30.69
N SER A 295 -3.43 11.31 -31.58
CA SER A 295 -4.79 10.77 -31.55
C SER A 295 -4.87 9.29 -31.15
N ARG A 296 -5.85 8.95 -30.29
CA ARG A 296 -6.30 7.60 -29.86
C ARG A 296 -5.53 6.46 -30.52
N CYS A 297 -4.52 5.95 -29.82
CA CYS A 297 -3.76 4.79 -30.25
C CYS A 297 -4.63 3.54 -30.06
N TRP A 298 -5.16 2.99 -31.15
CA TRP A 298 -5.96 1.76 -31.12
C TRP A 298 -5.20 0.60 -30.47
N LYS A 299 -3.86 0.61 -30.56
CA LYS A 299 -2.97 -0.33 -29.86
C LYS A 299 -3.13 -0.26 -28.33
N CYS A 300 -3.37 0.92 -27.75
CA CYS A 300 -3.60 1.05 -26.31
C CYS A 300 -4.97 0.50 -25.89
N TYR A 301 -6.00 0.68 -26.72
CA TYR A 301 -7.32 0.07 -26.47
C TYR A 301 -7.28 -1.44 -26.61
N PHE A 302 -6.63 -1.95 -27.66
CA PHE A 302 -6.42 -3.38 -27.84
C PHE A 302 -5.65 -3.98 -26.65
N LEU A 303 -4.57 -3.33 -26.21
CA LEU A 303 -3.82 -3.77 -25.04
C LEU A 303 -4.67 -3.76 -23.76
N ALA A 304 -5.51 -2.74 -23.55
CA ALA A 304 -6.41 -2.68 -22.41
C ALA A 304 -7.44 -3.82 -22.42
N VAL A 305 -8.04 -4.12 -23.58
CA VAL A 305 -8.98 -5.25 -23.73
C VAL A 305 -8.28 -6.58 -23.48
N VAL A 306 -7.06 -6.77 -23.99
CA VAL A 306 -6.26 -7.97 -23.74
C VAL A 306 -5.96 -8.11 -22.24
N ILE A 307 -5.56 -7.03 -21.56
CA ILE A 307 -5.29 -7.03 -20.12
C ILE A 307 -6.56 -7.39 -19.33
N ILE A 308 -7.71 -6.80 -19.66
CA ILE A 308 -8.98 -7.12 -19.01
C ILE A 308 -9.34 -8.60 -19.23
N GLY A 309 -9.15 -9.11 -20.45
CA GLY A 309 -9.36 -10.53 -20.75
C GLY A 309 -8.45 -11.45 -19.94
N VAL A 310 -7.18 -11.08 -19.78
CA VAL A 310 -6.23 -11.82 -18.92
C VAL A 310 -6.69 -11.79 -17.46
N ILE A 311 -7.05 -10.63 -16.91
CA ILE A 311 -7.52 -10.50 -15.53
C ILE A 311 -8.77 -11.37 -15.31
N PHE A 312 -9.73 -11.33 -16.23
CA PHE A 312 -10.95 -12.13 -16.14
C PHE A 312 -10.63 -13.64 -16.18
N ARG A 313 -9.72 -14.06 -17.07
CA ARG A 313 -9.26 -15.45 -17.15
C ARG A 313 -8.58 -15.91 -15.85
N LEU A 314 -7.71 -15.08 -15.26
CA LEU A 314 -7.04 -15.41 -14.00
C LEU A 314 -8.03 -15.48 -12.82
N GLY A 315 -9.01 -14.56 -12.78
CA GLY A 315 -10.07 -14.57 -11.77
C GLY A 315 -10.95 -15.82 -11.86
N TRP A 316 -11.42 -16.16 -13.07
CA TRP A 316 -12.16 -17.39 -13.35
C TRP A 316 -11.34 -18.63 -12.98
N PHE A 317 -10.06 -18.67 -13.34
CA PHE A 317 -9.17 -19.76 -12.98
C PHE A 317 -9.08 -19.96 -11.46
N LEU A 318 -8.94 -18.88 -10.67
CA LEU A 318 -8.87 -18.99 -9.21
C LEU A 318 -10.21 -19.35 -8.56
N SER A 319 -11.34 -19.03 -9.18
CA SER A 319 -12.67 -19.28 -8.62
C SER A 319 -13.15 -20.71 -8.79
N GLN A 320 -12.67 -21.45 -9.81
CA GLN A 320 -13.09 -22.85 -9.99
C GLN A 320 -12.54 -23.74 -8.86
N PRO A 321 -13.35 -24.68 -8.35
CA PRO A 321 -12.94 -25.61 -7.30
C PRO A 321 -11.74 -26.45 -7.73
N LEU A 322 -10.93 -26.86 -6.75
CA LEU A 322 -9.76 -27.70 -6.97
C LEU A 322 -10.15 -29.17 -7.20
N ASN A 323 -11.32 -29.61 -6.72
CA ASN A 323 -11.84 -30.98 -6.88
C ASN A 323 -10.83 -32.08 -6.50
N ASP A 324 -10.04 -31.82 -5.45
CA ASP A 324 -8.99 -32.72 -4.97
C ASP A 324 -9.09 -32.83 -3.44
N ASP A 325 -8.67 -33.97 -2.89
CA ASP A 325 -8.65 -34.23 -1.44
C ASP A 325 -7.31 -34.85 -1.03
N LYS A 326 -6.33 -33.97 -0.80
CA LYS A 326 -4.97 -34.38 -0.45
C LYS A 326 -4.25 -33.31 0.37
N VAL A 327 -3.24 -33.74 1.12
CA VAL A 327 -2.29 -32.85 1.79
C VAL A 327 -1.11 -32.59 0.86
N ILE A 328 -0.78 -31.32 0.65
CA ILE A 328 0.39 -30.91 -0.13
C ILE A 328 1.48 -30.34 0.78
N GLU A 329 2.74 -30.59 0.43
CA GLU A 329 3.91 -30.01 1.08
C GLU A 329 4.42 -28.81 0.27
N ILE A 330 4.31 -27.61 0.83
CA ILE A 330 4.89 -26.39 0.25
C ILE A 330 6.27 -26.18 0.89
N LYS A 331 7.31 -26.20 0.05
CA LYS A 331 8.69 -25.89 0.47
C LYS A 331 9.02 -24.46 0.09
N LYS A 332 9.74 -23.75 0.97
CA LYS A 332 10.30 -22.42 0.65
C LYS A 332 11.42 -22.59 -0.39
N ARG A 333 11.05 -22.56 -1.67
CA ARG A 333 11.92 -22.71 -2.85
C ARG A 333 11.60 -21.59 -3.85
N GLY A 334 12.34 -21.54 -4.96
CA GLY A 334 12.06 -20.63 -6.07
C GLY A 334 10.67 -20.83 -6.69
N ILE A 335 10.28 -19.87 -7.54
CA ILE A 335 8.95 -19.81 -8.17
C ILE A 335 8.58 -21.07 -8.97
N THR A 336 9.54 -21.64 -9.71
CA THR A 336 9.30 -22.75 -10.65
C THR A 336 8.86 -24.03 -9.95
N PRO A 337 9.54 -24.52 -8.89
CA PRO A 337 9.05 -25.65 -8.08
C PRO A 337 7.63 -25.47 -7.53
N ILE A 338 7.29 -24.26 -7.05
CA ILE A 338 5.97 -23.97 -6.48
C ILE A 338 4.90 -24.05 -7.58
N ILE A 339 5.17 -23.49 -8.76
CA ILE A 339 4.26 -23.57 -9.91
C ILE A 339 4.03 -25.03 -10.31
N HIS A 340 5.07 -25.86 -10.37
CA HIS A 340 4.91 -27.28 -10.70
C HIS A 340 4.08 -28.03 -9.65
N GLN A 341 4.27 -27.73 -8.36
CA GLN A 341 3.45 -28.29 -7.29
C GLN A 341 1.98 -27.86 -7.43
N LEU A 342 1.71 -26.58 -7.69
CA LEU A 342 0.34 -26.08 -7.88
C LEU A 342 -0.30 -26.64 -9.17
N ALA A 343 0.49 -26.82 -10.23
CA ALA A 343 0.05 -27.41 -11.48
C ALA A 343 -0.32 -28.90 -11.35
N SER A 344 0.25 -29.62 -10.37
CA SER A 344 -0.14 -31.00 -10.04
C SER A 344 -1.51 -31.12 -9.35
N ILE A 345 -2.05 -30.01 -8.86
CA ILE A 345 -3.40 -29.92 -8.28
C ILE A 345 -4.37 -29.46 -9.36
N LYS A 346 -4.00 -28.37 -10.06
CA LYS A 346 -4.81 -27.79 -11.11
C LYS A 346 -3.97 -27.54 -12.36
N PRO A 347 -4.18 -28.31 -13.44
CA PRO A 347 -3.25 -28.37 -14.56
C PRO A 347 -3.25 -27.08 -15.37
N THR A 348 -2.32 -26.17 -15.07
CA THR A 348 -1.91 -25.01 -15.87
C THR A 348 -0.69 -24.36 -15.22
N THR A 349 0.39 -24.11 -15.94
CA THR A 349 1.59 -23.46 -15.36
C THR A 349 1.59 -21.94 -15.55
N ILE A 350 0.98 -21.46 -16.64
CA ILE A 350 0.98 -20.04 -17.04
C ILE A 350 0.12 -19.20 -16.10
N GLU A 351 -1.08 -19.66 -15.78
CA GLU A 351 -2.00 -18.99 -14.86
C GLU A 351 -1.39 -18.83 -13.47
N TRP A 352 -0.84 -19.92 -12.91
CA TRP A 352 -0.13 -19.88 -11.63
C TRP A 352 1.08 -18.94 -11.68
N PHE A 353 1.87 -18.96 -12.75
CA PHE A 353 3.00 -18.04 -12.92
C PHE A 353 2.55 -16.57 -12.91
N LEU A 354 1.53 -16.23 -13.70
CA LEU A 354 1.01 -14.86 -13.79
C LEU A 354 0.44 -14.40 -12.45
N ILE A 355 -0.31 -15.25 -11.75
CA ILE A 355 -0.90 -14.92 -10.43
C ILE A 355 0.21 -14.66 -9.41
N LEU A 356 1.16 -15.59 -9.25
CA LEU A 356 2.22 -15.47 -8.26
C LEU A 356 3.11 -14.25 -8.52
N ARG A 357 3.40 -13.95 -9.80
CA ARG A 357 4.24 -12.81 -10.18
C ARG A 357 3.52 -11.47 -10.06
N THR A 358 2.25 -11.39 -10.43
CA THR A 358 1.47 -10.13 -10.36
C THR A 358 1.08 -9.76 -8.94
N TRP A 359 0.81 -10.76 -8.09
CA TRP A 359 0.42 -10.52 -6.69
C TRP A 359 1.61 -10.50 -5.71
N GLY A 360 2.84 -10.74 -6.20
CA GLY A 360 4.05 -10.68 -5.37
C GLY A 360 4.06 -11.67 -4.21
N LEU A 361 3.38 -12.82 -4.34
CA LEU A 361 3.10 -13.69 -3.20
C LEU A 361 4.27 -14.57 -2.76
N LEU A 362 5.31 -14.73 -3.57
CA LEU A 362 6.38 -15.71 -3.35
C LEU A 362 7.09 -15.54 -2.01
N ASP A 363 7.40 -14.31 -1.64
CA ASP A 363 8.13 -14.01 -0.40
C ASP A 363 7.25 -14.21 0.85
N THR A 364 5.92 -14.27 0.66
CA THR A 364 4.93 -14.41 1.73
C THR A 364 4.53 -15.85 2.01
N PHE A 365 4.92 -16.81 1.15
CA PHE A 365 4.56 -18.20 1.29
C PHE A 365 5.21 -18.82 2.53
N GLN A 366 4.37 -19.44 3.36
CA GLN A 366 4.84 -20.19 4.52
C GLN A 366 5.08 -21.64 4.11
N ALA A 367 6.26 -22.15 4.40
CA ALA A 367 6.55 -23.57 4.24
C ALA A 367 5.69 -24.38 5.21
N GLY A 368 5.13 -25.49 4.75
CA GLY A 368 4.24 -26.29 5.57
C GLY A 368 3.36 -27.26 4.79
N TYR A 369 2.49 -27.94 5.52
CA TYR A 369 1.54 -28.91 4.97
C TYR A 369 0.13 -28.33 4.94
N TYR A 370 -0.51 -28.36 3.77
CA TYR A 370 -1.83 -27.75 3.57
C TYR A 370 -2.82 -28.76 3.04
N GLN A 371 -4.00 -28.83 3.67
CA GLN A 371 -5.11 -29.65 3.20
C GLN A 371 -5.81 -28.95 2.03
N ILE A 372 -5.96 -29.66 0.92
CA ILE A 372 -6.86 -29.31 -0.16
C ILE A 372 -8.17 -30.05 0.08
N SER A 373 -9.30 -29.35 -0.01
CA SER A 373 -10.62 -29.97 0.02
C SER A 373 -11.30 -29.83 -1.33
N PRO A 374 -12.24 -30.73 -1.71
CA PRO A 374 -12.85 -30.73 -3.04
C PRO A 374 -13.54 -29.41 -3.40
N LYS A 375 -14.09 -28.71 -2.39
CA LYS A 375 -14.80 -27.43 -2.56
C LYS A 375 -13.88 -26.21 -2.49
N MET A 376 -12.62 -26.37 -2.06
CA MET A 376 -11.67 -25.27 -1.96
C MET A 376 -11.30 -24.78 -3.35
N ASN A 377 -11.22 -23.47 -3.53
CA ASN A 377 -10.76 -22.86 -4.78
C ASN A 377 -9.29 -22.41 -4.69
N GLY A 378 -8.70 -22.00 -5.81
CA GLY A 378 -7.30 -21.60 -5.85
C GLY A 378 -6.99 -20.39 -4.96
N PHE A 379 -7.95 -19.48 -4.80
CA PHE A 379 -7.80 -18.31 -3.95
C PHE A 379 -7.71 -18.69 -2.45
N GLU A 380 -8.57 -19.60 -2.00
CA GLU A 380 -8.56 -20.11 -0.63
C GLU A 380 -7.28 -20.89 -0.31
N LEU A 381 -6.80 -21.70 -1.26
CA LEU A 381 -5.53 -22.41 -1.12
C LEU A 381 -4.36 -21.43 -0.94
N LEU A 382 -4.22 -20.44 -1.83
CA LEU A 382 -3.19 -19.41 -1.73
C LEU A 382 -3.28 -18.65 -0.39
N LYS A 383 -4.50 -18.30 0.03
CA LYS A 383 -4.74 -17.63 1.32
C LYS A 383 -4.28 -18.49 2.51
N ASN A 384 -4.54 -19.79 2.49
CA ASN A 384 -4.10 -20.71 3.54
C ASN A 384 -2.57 -20.80 3.59
N ILE A 385 -1.90 -20.87 2.43
CA ILE A 385 -0.44 -20.93 2.32
C ILE A 385 0.22 -19.63 2.83
N VAL A 386 -0.30 -18.47 2.41
CA VAL A 386 0.23 -17.16 2.85
C VAL A 386 0.03 -16.95 4.35
N LYS A 387 -1.09 -17.40 4.92
CA LYS A 387 -1.36 -17.30 6.36
C LYS A 387 -0.67 -18.38 7.21
N GLY A 388 -0.01 -19.36 6.60
CA GLY A 388 0.56 -20.49 7.35
C GLY A 388 -0.49 -21.35 8.06
N LYS A 389 -1.70 -21.45 7.49
CA LYS A 389 -2.78 -22.29 8.07
C LYS A 389 -2.55 -23.76 7.72
N GLU A 390 -1.56 -24.37 8.36
CA GLU A 390 -1.21 -25.77 8.15
C GLU A 390 -2.29 -26.73 8.65
N VAL A 391 -2.34 -27.92 8.04
CA VAL A 391 -3.22 -29.01 8.49
C VAL A 391 -2.74 -29.56 9.83
N LYS A 392 -3.65 -29.59 10.81
CA LYS A 392 -3.41 -30.13 12.14
C LYS A 392 -4.18 -31.44 12.33
N HIS A 393 -3.55 -32.38 13.02
CA HIS A 393 -4.12 -33.67 13.42
C HIS A 393 -4.09 -33.80 14.93
N ARG A 394 -5.20 -34.29 15.48
CA ARG A 394 -5.31 -34.56 16.91
C ARG A 394 -4.75 -35.93 17.25
N VAL A 395 -3.88 -35.99 18.25
CA VAL A 395 -3.37 -37.22 18.86
C VAL A 395 -3.82 -37.28 20.30
N VAL A 396 -4.41 -38.41 20.68
CA VAL A 396 -4.77 -38.69 22.06
C VAL A 396 -3.74 -39.64 22.66
N LEU A 397 -3.01 -39.18 23.68
CA LEU A 397 -2.17 -40.00 24.54
C LEU A 397 -3.02 -40.43 25.73
N THR A 398 -3.48 -41.68 25.74
CA THR A 398 -4.37 -42.23 26.78
C THR A 398 -3.58 -42.63 28.04
N GLU A 399 -4.15 -42.44 29.21
CA GLU A 399 -3.58 -42.72 30.53
C GLU A 399 -3.12 -44.18 30.71
N GLY A 400 -2.19 -44.40 31.64
CA GLY A 400 -1.73 -45.73 32.03
C GLY A 400 -0.93 -46.48 30.95
N LYS A 401 -0.46 -45.80 29.91
CA LYS A 401 0.36 -46.40 28.85
C LYS A 401 1.84 -46.09 29.08
N THR A 402 2.72 -46.95 28.61
CA THR A 402 4.17 -46.72 28.65
C THR A 402 4.60 -45.78 27.53
N MET A 403 5.74 -45.09 27.69
CA MET A 403 6.33 -44.27 26.64
C MET A 403 6.59 -45.07 25.35
N LEU A 404 6.98 -46.35 25.47
CA LEU A 404 7.16 -47.24 24.32
C LEU A 404 5.84 -47.47 23.57
N SER A 405 4.74 -47.70 24.28
CA SER A 405 3.42 -47.87 23.67
C SER A 405 2.98 -46.60 22.90
N TYR A 406 3.29 -45.41 23.40
CA TYR A 406 3.05 -44.17 22.66
C TYR A 406 3.94 -44.05 21.43
N TYR A 407 5.20 -44.44 21.53
CA TYR A 407 6.12 -44.43 20.40
C TYR A 407 5.63 -45.36 19.28
N ASP A 408 5.22 -46.58 19.60
CA ASP A 408 4.69 -47.54 18.61
C ASP A 408 3.39 -47.03 17.97
N LYS A 409 2.49 -46.47 18.79
CA LYS A 409 1.23 -45.87 18.31
C LYS A 409 1.49 -44.75 17.30
N LEU A 410 2.46 -43.88 17.58
CA LEU A 410 2.80 -42.76 16.72
C LEU A 410 3.60 -43.20 15.49
N SER A 411 4.50 -44.17 15.63
CA SER A 411 5.34 -44.70 14.55
C SER A 411 4.53 -45.46 13.50
N ASN A 412 3.47 -46.17 13.93
CA ASN A 412 2.55 -46.85 13.03
C ASN A 412 1.59 -45.88 12.30
N ASN A 413 1.59 -44.60 12.67
CA ASN A 413 0.73 -43.60 12.05
C ASN A 413 1.52 -42.76 11.02
N LYS A 414 1.15 -42.88 9.73
CA LYS A 414 1.78 -42.19 8.59
C LYS A 414 1.76 -40.65 8.68
N ILE A 415 0.93 -40.08 9.57
CA ILE A 415 0.84 -38.65 9.83
C ILE A 415 2.08 -38.12 10.55
N PHE A 416 2.74 -38.93 11.37
CA PHE A 416 3.94 -38.54 12.13
C PHE A 416 5.20 -39.03 11.44
N VAL A 417 6.34 -38.42 11.78
CA VAL A 417 7.64 -38.84 11.30
C VAL A 417 8.43 -39.43 12.45
N ALA A 418 8.68 -40.74 12.39
CA ALA A 418 9.66 -41.38 13.26
C ALA A 418 11.05 -40.87 12.88
N ASP A 419 11.64 -40.03 13.74
CA ASP A 419 12.91 -39.38 13.48
C ASP A 419 14.10 -40.07 14.19
N GLY A 420 13.98 -41.35 14.51
CA GLY A 420 15.02 -42.16 15.13
C GLY A 420 14.41 -43.38 15.82
N SER A 421 15.25 -44.21 16.45
CA SER A 421 14.79 -45.25 17.38
C SER A 421 14.11 -44.64 18.61
N PHE A 422 13.38 -45.45 19.39
CA PHE A 422 12.75 -45.01 20.64
C PHE A 422 13.72 -44.24 21.57
N GLU A 423 14.93 -44.76 21.75
CA GLU A 423 15.95 -44.12 22.60
C GLU A 423 16.41 -42.76 22.04
N GLN A 424 16.60 -42.69 20.72
CA GLN A 424 16.98 -41.45 20.04
C GLN A 424 15.88 -40.39 20.14
N VAL A 425 14.61 -40.80 20.04
CA VAL A 425 13.44 -39.92 20.21
C VAL A 425 13.40 -39.35 21.63
N LEU A 426 13.58 -40.18 22.66
CA LEU A 426 13.64 -39.72 24.06
C LEU A 426 14.80 -38.74 24.28
N SER A 427 15.98 -39.06 23.75
CA SER A 427 17.16 -38.19 23.82
C SER A 427 16.91 -36.82 23.18
N LYS A 428 16.34 -36.79 21.97
CA LYS A 428 15.97 -35.54 21.27
C LYS A 428 14.91 -34.74 22.01
N ALA A 429 13.94 -35.43 22.62
CA ALA A 429 12.90 -34.83 23.46
C ALA A 429 13.44 -34.38 24.84
N LYS A 430 14.71 -34.67 25.15
CA LYS A 430 15.35 -34.40 26.44
C LYS A 430 14.65 -35.10 27.62
N ILE A 431 14.06 -36.27 27.36
CA ILE A 431 13.40 -37.10 28.36
C ILE A 431 14.43 -38.07 28.94
N PRO A 432 14.56 -38.17 30.27
CA PRO A 432 15.44 -39.14 30.90
C PRO A 432 15.08 -40.58 30.53
N PHE A 433 15.97 -41.26 29.80
CA PHE A 433 15.75 -42.60 29.24
C PHE A 433 15.33 -43.66 30.28
N LYS A 434 15.83 -43.55 31.50
CA LYS A 434 15.65 -44.56 32.57
C LYS A 434 14.33 -44.46 33.33
N PHE A 435 13.50 -43.45 33.06
CA PHE A 435 12.37 -43.11 33.92
C PHE A 435 11.06 -43.07 33.13
N GLU A 436 10.18 -44.02 33.39
CA GLU A 436 8.83 -44.05 32.83
C GLU A 436 7.93 -42.96 33.43
N GLY A 437 6.79 -42.68 32.79
CA GLY A 437 5.74 -41.79 33.34
C GLY A 437 5.94 -40.29 33.11
N TRP A 438 6.97 -39.89 32.36
CA TRP A 438 7.26 -38.48 32.07
C TRP A 438 6.35 -37.83 31.01
N LEU A 439 5.60 -38.60 30.24
CA LEU A 439 4.68 -38.09 29.23
C LEU A 439 3.28 -37.90 29.82
N PHE A 440 2.78 -36.65 29.79
CA PHE A 440 1.44 -36.34 30.25
C PHE A 440 0.38 -36.83 29.25
N PRO A 441 -0.58 -37.68 29.67
CA PRO A 441 -1.67 -38.12 28.82
C PRO A 441 -2.67 -36.98 28.59
N ASP A 442 -2.89 -36.62 27.32
CA ASP A 442 -3.88 -35.62 26.89
C ASP A 442 -4.12 -35.73 25.38
N SER A 443 -5.04 -34.90 24.87
CA SER A 443 -5.22 -34.61 23.46
C SER A 443 -4.32 -33.45 23.03
N TYR A 444 -3.52 -33.68 21.99
CA TYR A 444 -2.60 -32.70 21.43
C TYR A 444 -2.86 -32.52 19.93
N ASP A 445 -2.87 -31.28 19.46
CA ASP A 445 -3.02 -30.97 18.03
C ASP A 445 -1.64 -30.67 17.43
N PHE A 446 -1.20 -31.50 16.48
CA PHE A 446 0.09 -31.38 15.81
C PHE A 446 -0.05 -31.16 14.32
N VAL A 447 0.89 -30.44 13.73
CA VAL A 447 0.96 -30.26 12.28
C VAL A 447 1.28 -31.60 11.60
N HIS A 448 0.76 -31.81 10.39
CA HIS A 448 1.09 -32.98 9.58
C HIS A 448 2.62 -33.17 9.45
N LYS A 449 3.10 -34.42 9.51
CA LYS A 449 4.52 -34.80 9.52
C LYS A 449 5.34 -34.23 10.69
N THR A 450 4.70 -33.86 11.80
CA THR A 450 5.43 -33.55 13.04
C THR A 450 6.29 -34.76 13.46
N LYS A 451 7.53 -34.49 13.86
CA LYS A 451 8.46 -35.51 14.37
C LYS A 451 7.99 -36.04 15.72
N ILE A 452 8.10 -37.34 15.95
CA ILE A 452 7.67 -37.97 17.22
C ILE A 452 8.43 -37.37 18.41
N SER A 453 9.72 -37.04 18.26
CA SER A 453 10.50 -36.35 19.29
C SER A 453 9.88 -35.02 19.75
N ASN A 454 9.25 -34.26 18.85
CA ASN A 454 8.57 -33.01 19.21
C ASN A 454 7.27 -33.27 19.98
N VAL A 455 6.51 -34.30 19.60
CA VAL A 455 5.30 -34.73 20.33
C VAL A 455 5.66 -35.07 21.77
N PHE A 456 6.72 -35.84 21.94
CA PHE A 456 7.24 -36.25 23.24
C PHE A 456 7.75 -35.07 24.05
N ALA A 457 8.50 -34.15 23.44
CA ALA A 457 8.99 -32.95 24.11
C ALA A 457 7.85 -32.08 24.66
N ILE A 458 6.78 -31.88 23.89
CA ILE A 458 5.61 -31.09 24.29
C ILE A 458 4.85 -31.76 25.43
N SER A 459 4.61 -33.07 25.33
CA SER A 459 3.94 -33.84 26.39
C SER A 459 4.79 -33.90 27.68
N TYR A 460 6.12 -33.98 27.55
CA TYR A 460 7.05 -33.93 28.68
C TYR A 460 7.06 -32.56 29.36
N GLN A 461 7.16 -31.47 28.60
CA GLN A 461 7.10 -30.11 29.14
C GLN A 461 5.77 -29.86 29.88
N ARG A 462 4.67 -30.41 29.34
CA ARG A 462 3.37 -30.36 30.02
C ARG A 462 3.37 -31.11 31.34
N MET A 463 3.92 -32.33 31.39
CA MET A 463 4.09 -33.08 32.63
C MET A 463 4.89 -32.28 33.67
N GLN A 464 6.03 -31.72 33.27
CA GLN A 464 6.87 -30.90 34.15
C GLN A 464 6.11 -29.71 34.71
N THR A 465 5.36 -28.99 33.86
CA THR A 465 4.57 -27.82 34.28
C THR A 465 3.51 -28.19 35.31
N ILE A 466 2.76 -29.26 35.06
CA ILE A 466 1.71 -29.74 35.97
C ILE A 466 2.32 -30.21 37.29
N LEU A 467 3.37 -31.02 37.21
CA LEU A 467 4.06 -31.56 38.37
C LEU A 467 4.68 -30.45 39.23
N ASP A 468 5.27 -29.43 38.62
CA ASP A 468 5.84 -28.29 39.32
C ASP A 468 4.78 -27.49 40.06
N GLY A 469 3.59 -27.31 39.46
CA GLY A 469 2.44 -26.70 40.10
C GLY A 469 1.96 -27.49 41.30
N LEU A 470 1.65 -28.78 41.10
CA LEU A 470 1.15 -29.66 42.17
C LEU A 470 2.16 -29.88 43.30
N TRP A 471 3.46 -29.95 42.98
CA TRP A 471 4.51 -30.13 43.97
C TRP A 471 4.62 -28.95 44.94
N LYS A 472 4.30 -27.73 44.49
CA LYS A 472 4.28 -26.54 45.35
C LYS A 472 3.14 -26.64 46.37
N SER A 473 1.96 -27.06 45.94
CA SER A 473 0.74 -27.18 46.77
C SER A 473 0.63 -28.49 47.56
N ARG A 474 1.52 -29.46 47.33
CA ARG A 474 1.48 -30.79 47.99
C ARG A 474 1.37 -30.72 49.51
N ASP A 475 0.83 -31.77 50.09
CA ASP A 475 0.91 -31.99 51.54
C ASP A 475 2.40 -32.12 51.97
N LYS A 476 2.82 -31.31 52.94
CA LYS A 476 4.22 -31.23 53.38
C LYS A 476 4.65 -32.42 54.22
N SER A 477 3.71 -33.19 54.77
CA SER A 477 4.03 -34.39 55.56
C SER A 477 4.35 -35.62 54.72
N LEU A 478 4.28 -35.53 53.38
CA LEU A 478 4.48 -36.67 52.50
C LEU A 478 5.89 -37.28 52.61
N PRO A 479 6.01 -38.62 52.73
CA PRO A 479 7.29 -39.34 52.74
C PRO A 479 7.91 -39.48 51.34
N LEU A 480 7.71 -38.49 50.45
CA LEU A 480 8.23 -38.48 49.08
C LEU A 480 9.46 -37.59 48.98
N LYS A 481 10.59 -38.14 48.54
CA LYS A 481 11.89 -37.47 48.49
C LYS A 481 11.98 -36.43 47.38
N ASN A 482 11.30 -36.67 46.25
CA ASN A 482 11.36 -35.80 45.08
C ASN A 482 10.09 -35.90 44.23
N LYS A 483 9.99 -35.01 43.24
CA LYS A 483 8.85 -34.95 42.30
C LYS A 483 8.65 -36.25 41.52
N TYR A 484 9.71 -36.99 41.22
CA TYR A 484 9.60 -38.22 40.47
C TYR A 484 8.95 -39.35 41.29
N GLU A 485 9.22 -39.43 42.59
CA GLU A 485 8.52 -40.38 43.48
C GLU A 485 7.00 -40.14 43.52
N ALA A 486 6.55 -38.90 43.33
CA ALA A 486 5.13 -38.60 43.16
C ALA A 486 4.55 -39.18 41.86
N ILE A 487 5.31 -39.17 40.75
CA ILE A 487 4.92 -39.83 39.50
C ILE A 487 4.86 -41.35 39.71
N ILE A 488 5.83 -41.93 40.41
CA ILE A 488 5.84 -43.37 40.71
C ILE A 488 4.57 -43.76 41.46
N LEU A 489 4.27 -43.06 42.56
CA LEU A 489 3.06 -43.31 43.35
C LEU A 489 1.78 -43.10 42.52
N ALA A 490 1.71 -42.02 41.76
CA ALA A 490 0.58 -41.74 40.87
C ALA A 490 0.37 -42.85 39.83
N SER A 491 1.43 -43.49 39.33
CA SER A 491 1.33 -44.58 38.36
C SER A 491 0.77 -45.87 38.96
N LEU A 492 0.99 -46.09 40.26
CA LEU A 492 0.35 -47.19 40.99
C LEU A 492 -1.14 -46.90 41.18
N ILE A 493 -1.48 -45.68 41.62
CA ILE A 493 -2.87 -45.25 41.81
C ILE A 493 -3.67 -45.33 40.51
N GLU A 494 -3.10 -44.85 39.40
CA GLU A 494 -3.73 -44.87 38.07
C GLU A 494 -4.12 -46.28 37.64
N LYS A 495 -3.28 -47.27 37.97
CA LYS A 495 -3.52 -48.66 37.60
C LYS A 495 -4.42 -49.42 38.56
N GLU A 496 -4.63 -48.91 39.76
CA GLU A 496 -5.42 -49.57 40.80
C GLU A 496 -6.92 -49.29 40.64
N THR A 497 -7.31 -48.08 40.25
CA THR A 497 -8.73 -47.73 40.06
C THR A 497 -8.96 -46.71 38.95
N ALA A 498 -10.02 -46.93 38.19
CA ALA A 498 -10.60 -45.93 37.29
C ALA A 498 -11.62 -45.02 38.00
N PHE A 499 -11.99 -45.32 39.25
CA PHE A 499 -12.99 -44.55 39.99
C PHE A 499 -12.35 -43.38 40.74
N GLU A 500 -12.49 -42.19 40.18
CA GLU A 500 -11.87 -40.93 40.62
C GLU A 500 -11.99 -40.64 42.13
N PRO A 501 -13.16 -40.78 42.79
CA PRO A 501 -13.29 -40.46 44.22
C PRO A 501 -12.47 -41.35 45.16
N GLU A 502 -12.01 -42.52 44.69
CA GLU A 502 -11.20 -43.45 45.48
C GLU A 502 -9.70 -43.22 45.36
N LYS A 503 -9.24 -42.50 44.33
CA LYS A 503 -7.80 -42.28 44.09
C LYS A 503 -7.10 -41.64 45.29
N SER A 504 -7.72 -40.66 45.94
CA SER A 504 -7.17 -40.03 47.16
C SER A 504 -7.12 -40.99 48.36
N LYS A 505 -8.10 -41.89 48.51
CA LYS A 505 -8.12 -42.91 49.58
C LYS A 505 -7.07 -44.00 49.35
N ILE A 506 -6.94 -44.49 48.12
CA ILE A 506 -5.90 -45.45 47.73
C ILE A 506 -4.51 -44.83 47.93
N SER A 507 -4.33 -43.57 47.53
CA SER A 507 -3.12 -42.78 47.82
C SER A 507 -2.82 -42.77 49.32
N GLY A 508 -3.81 -42.47 50.16
CA GLY A 508 -3.68 -42.50 51.62
C GLY A 508 -3.21 -43.87 52.14
N VAL A 509 -3.75 -44.98 51.62
CA VAL A 509 -3.28 -46.33 51.99
C VAL A 509 -1.81 -46.53 51.64
N PHE A 510 -1.39 -46.16 50.42
CA PHE A 510 0.01 -46.30 50.02
C PHE A 510 0.94 -45.42 50.86
N ILE A 511 0.58 -44.16 51.12
CA ILE A 511 1.38 -43.27 51.99
C ILE A 511 1.50 -43.84 53.41
N ASN A 512 0.39 -44.25 54.03
CA ASN A 512 0.40 -44.86 55.37
C ASN A 512 1.28 -46.12 55.43
N ARG A 513 1.30 -46.92 54.35
CA ARG A 513 2.17 -48.09 54.25
C ARG A 513 3.64 -47.71 54.11
N LEU A 514 3.96 -46.67 53.33
CA LEU A 514 5.32 -46.16 53.19
C LEU A 514 5.86 -45.66 54.54
N GLU A 515 5.09 -44.88 55.28
CA GLU A 515 5.47 -44.37 56.60
C GLU A 515 5.74 -45.49 57.62
N LYS A 516 4.96 -46.57 57.56
CA LYS A 516 5.12 -47.75 58.42
C LYS A 516 6.16 -48.76 57.91
N SER A 517 6.90 -48.44 56.85
CA SER A 517 7.83 -49.38 56.20
C SER A 517 7.18 -50.73 55.85
N MET A 518 5.90 -50.69 55.47
CA MET A 518 5.13 -51.83 54.97
C MET A 518 5.34 -51.98 53.47
N LYS A 519 5.16 -53.21 52.97
CA LYS A 519 5.16 -53.50 51.55
C LYS A 519 3.89 -52.92 50.90
N LEU A 520 3.99 -52.36 49.69
CA LEU A 520 2.82 -51.77 49.01
C LEU A 520 1.83 -52.82 48.51
N GLN A 521 2.32 -53.99 48.08
CA GLN A 521 1.51 -55.14 47.65
C GLN A 521 0.40 -54.77 46.65
N THR A 522 0.78 -54.16 45.53
CA THR A 522 -0.12 -53.76 44.45
C THR A 522 0.13 -54.65 43.22
N ASP A 523 -0.94 -55.22 42.69
CA ASP A 523 -0.91 -56.12 41.52
C ASP A 523 -0.35 -55.44 40.26
N PRO A 524 -0.74 -54.19 39.92
CA PRO A 524 -0.15 -53.43 38.82
C PRO A 524 1.38 -53.45 38.73
N SER A 525 2.10 -53.39 39.86
CA SER A 525 3.57 -53.35 39.83
C SER A 525 4.17 -54.71 39.46
N VAL A 526 3.50 -55.81 39.84
CA VAL A 526 3.87 -57.17 39.44
C VAL A 526 3.53 -57.42 37.97
N ILE A 527 2.38 -56.94 37.52
CA ILE A 527 1.98 -57.01 36.11
C ILE A 527 3.01 -56.30 35.23
N TYR A 528 3.46 -55.10 35.63
CA TYR A 528 4.53 -54.39 34.94
C TYR A 528 5.85 -55.20 34.93
N ALA A 529 6.21 -55.82 36.06
CA ALA A 529 7.42 -56.65 36.17
C ALA A 529 7.43 -57.88 35.24
N LEU A 530 6.25 -58.45 34.97
CA LEU A 530 6.10 -59.61 34.09
C LEU A 530 6.19 -59.23 32.60
N GLY A 531 5.85 -57.99 32.24
CA GLY A 531 5.78 -57.53 30.85
C GLY A 531 4.94 -58.47 29.98
N ASP A 532 5.47 -58.86 28.83
CA ASP A 532 4.79 -59.76 27.86
C ASP A 532 4.51 -61.17 28.40
N LYS A 533 5.12 -61.56 29.53
CA LYS A 533 4.86 -62.88 30.16
C LYS A 533 3.56 -62.90 30.95
N PHE A 534 2.96 -61.74 31.22
CA PHE A 534 1.70 -61.64 31.95
C PHE A 534 0.54 -62.22 31.13
N LYS A 535 -0.27 -63.08 31.75
CA LYS A 535 -1.54 -63.56 31.22
C LYS A 535 -2.61 -63.43 32.29
N PRO A 536 -3.70 -62.68 32.07
CA PRO A 536 -4.76 -62.54 33.06
C PRO A 536 -5.50 -63.88 33.28
N PRO A 537 -5.97 -64.19 34.51
CA PRO A 537 -5.78 -63.44 35.75
C PRO A 537 -4.39 -63.69 36.37
N LEU A 538 -3.93 -62.75 37.22
CA LEU A 538 -2.66 -62.85 37.96
C LEU A 538 -2.68 -64.06 38.90
N LYS A 539 -1.65 -64.93 38.81
CA LYS A 539 -1.57 -66.18 39.59
C LYS A 539 -0.67 -66.02 40.81
N ARG A 540 -0.89 -66.85 41.84
CA ARG A 540 -0.04 -66.89 43.06
C ARG A 540 1.46 -67.11 42.79
N LYS A 541 1.82 -67.77 41.68
CA LYS A 541 3.22 -67.96 41.27
C LYS A 541 3.83 -66.66 40.74
N ASP A 542 3.03 -65.82 40.08
CA ASP A 542 3.47 -64.59 39.46
C ASP A 542 3.84 -63.54 40.54
N LEU A 543 3.12 -63.55 41.68
CA LEU A 543 3.43 -62.72 42.86
C LEU A 543 4.81 -62.98 43.49
N ARG A 544 5.48 -64.09 43.12
CA ARG A 544 6.81 -64.45 43.64
C ARG A 544 7.95 -64.06 42.68
N ILE A 545 7.65 -63.43 41.53
CA ILE A 545 8.68 -63.01 40.57
C ILE A 545 9.76 -62.17 41.25
N ASP A 546 11.02 -62.49 40.96
CA ASP A 546 12.13 -61.70 41.47
C ASP A 546 12.38 -60.50 40.55
N SER A 547 11.82 -59.36 40.93
CA SER A 547 11.99 -58.10 40.22
C SER A 547 11.90 -56.94 41.21
N PRO A 548 12.70 -55.87 41.06
CA PRO A 548 12.63 -54.72 41.95
C PRO A 548 11.28 -53.98 41.87
N PHE A 549 10.46 -54.25 40.85
CA PHE A 549 9.08 -53.76 40.75
C PHE A 549 8.07 -54.57 41.57
N ASN A 550 8.46 -55.74 42.09
CA ASN A 550 7.56 -56.59 42.87
C ASN A 550 7.38 -56.04 44.30
N THR A 551 6.33 -55.26 44.50
CA THR A 551 5.96 -54.66 45.79
C THR A 551 5.40 -55.66 46.80
N TYR A 552 5.29 -56.95 46.45
CA TYR A 552 5.07 -58.05 47.41
C TYR A 552 6.37 -58.61 48.00
N LYS A 553 7.51 -58.42 47.32
CA LYS A 553 8.83 -58.88 47.77
C LYS A 553 9.60 -57.75 48.45
N TYR A 554 9.68 -56.58 47.81
CA TYR A 554 10.47 -55.44 48.26
C TYR A 554 9.59 -54.35 48.91
N LYS A 555 10.15 -53.63 49.90
CA LYS A 555 9.50 -52.50 50.59
C LYS A 555 9.75 -51.19 49.84
N GLY A 556 8.87 -50.21 50.00
CA GLY A 556 8.99 -48.90 49.37
C GLY A 556 8.34 -48.82 47.97
N LEU A 557 8.58 -47.69 47.29
CA LEU A 557 8.18 -47.48 45.90
C LEU A 557 9.03 -48.33 44.94
N PRO A 558 8.49 -48.79 43.81
CA PRO A 558 9.28 -49.42 42.76
C PRO A 558 10.31 -48.44 42.16
N PRO A 559 11.33 -48.91 41.41
CA PRO A 559 12.42 -48.05 40.91
C PRO A 559 12.00 -46.93 39.96
N MET A 560 10.90 -47.11 39.23
CA MET A 560 10.30 -46.12 38.33
C MET A 560 8.80 -46.33 38.20
N ALA A 561 8.12 -45.38 37.57
CA ALA A 561 6.69 -45.46 37.29
C ALA A 561 6.36 -46.65 36.36
N ILE A 562 5.11 -47.07 36.37
CA ILE A 562 4.63 -48.21 35.55
C ILE A 562 3.76 -47.79 34.36
N GLY A 563 3.71 -46.48 34.07
CA GLY A 563 2.99 -45.89 32.95
C GLY A 563 2.73 -44.39 33.16
N SER A 564 2.11 -43.76 32.16
CA SER A 564 1.63 -42.39 32.21
C SER A 564 0.49 -42.22 33.21
N VAL A 565 0.36 -41.02 33.77
CA VAL A 565 -0.55 -40.72 34.87
C VAL A 565 -1.47 -39.56 34.54
N SER A 566 -2.75 -39.70 34.87
CA SER A 566 -3.72 -38.60 34.77
C SER A 566 -3.37 -37.49 35.76
N TYR A 567 -3.94 -36.31 35.52
CA TYR A 567 -3.88 -35.21 36.49
C TYR A 567 -4.44 -35.62 37.85
N SER A 568 -5.54 -36.37 37.90
CA SER A 568 -6.20 -36.73 39.15
C SER A 568 -5.42 -37.74 39.99
N SER A 569 -4.76 -38.72 39.34
CA SER A 569 -3.83 -39.63 40.03
C SER A 569 -2.62 -38.89 40.57
N LEU A 570 -2.07 -37.95 39.79
CA LEU A 570 -0.95 -37.12 40.23
C LEU A 570 -1.33 -36.18 41.37
N PHE A 571 -2.51 -35.57 41.30
CA PHE A 571 -3.09 -34.76 42.37
C PHE A 571 -3.27 -35.60 43.64
N SER A 572 -3.86 -36.80 43.53
CA SER A 572 -4.11 -37.71 44.64
C SER A 572 -2.83 -38.20 45.31
N ALA A 573 -1.76 -38.45 44.53
CA ALA A 573 -0.45 -38.80 45.06
C ALA A 573 0.16 -37.69 45.94
N LEU A 574 -0.20 -36.43 45.68
CA LEU A 574 0.30 -35.25 46.40
C LEU A 574 -0.69 -34.69 47.45
N HIS A 575 -1.94 -35.17 47.45
CA HIS A 575 -3.00 -34.80 48.38
C HIS A 575 -3.79 -36.05 48.79
N PRO A 576 -3.15 -36.98 49.53
CA PRO A 576 -3.79 -38.21 49.98
C PRO A 576 -4.87 -37.94 51.03
N ASP A 577 -5.83 -38.85 51.13
CA ASP A 577 -6.79 -38.88 52.22
C ASP A 577 -6.06 -39.12 53.55
N LYS A 578 -6.42 -38.35 54.59
CA LYS A 578 -5.76 -38.39 55.91
C LYS A 578 -6.22 -39.54 56.81
N SER A 579 -7.08 -40.43 56.32
CA SER A 579 -7.52 -41.59 57.08
C SER A 579 -6.39 -42.58 57.28
N LYS A 580 -6.38 -43.25 58.44
CA LYS A 580 -5.39 -44.27 58.82
C LYS A 580 -5.65 -45.65 58.18
N TYR A 581 -6.17 -45.69 56.96
CA TYR A 581 -6.45 -46.95 56.27
C TYR A 581 -5.14 -47.60 55.83
N LEU A 582 -5.03 -48.93 55.99
CA LEU A 582 -3.85 -49.72 55.63
C LEU A 582 -4.17 -50.82 54.62
N TYR A 583 -5.45 -51.08 54.34
CA TYR A 583 -5.87 -52.13 53.44
C TYR A 583 -7.09 -51.66 52.66
N PHE A 584 -7.22 -52.15 51.42
CA PHE A 584 -8.44 -52.02 50.64
C PHE A 584 -8.72 -53.32 49.89
N VAL A 585 -9.99 -53.58 49.60
CA VAL A 585 -10.44 -54.74 48.81
C VAL A 585 -11.52 -54.31 47.85
N ALA A 586 -11.45 -54.79 46.61
CA ALA A 586 -12.45 -54.52 45.59
C ALA A 586 -13.81 -55.14 45.95
N LYS A 587 -14.89 -54.43 45.64
CA LYS A 587 -16.28 -54.89 45.72
C LYS A 587 -16.78 -55.30 44.34
N LYS A 588 -17.91 -56.02 44.28
CA LYS A 588 -18.54 -56.46 43.03
C LYS A 588 -19.06 -55.31 42.16
N ASP A 589 -19.28 -54.12 42.75
CA ASP A 589 -19.73 -52.92 42.05
C ASP A 589 -18.57 -52.10 41.43
N GLY A 590 -17.32 -52.56 41.58
CA GLY A 590 -16.12 -51.88 41.06
C GLY A 590 -15.52 -50.82 42.00
N SER A 591 -16.15 -50.52 43.14
CA SER A 591 -15.58 -49.68 44.20
C SER A 591 -14.72 -50.50 45.18
N HIS A 592 -14.07 -49.84 46.14
CA HIS A 592 -13.26 -50.45 47.18
C HIS A 592 -13.85 -50.25 48.57
N TYR A 593 -13.61 -51.23 49.45
CA TYR A 593 -13.80 -51.09 50.89
C TYR A 593 -12.44 -50.90 51.57
N PHE A 594 -12.31 -49.88 52.42
CA PHE A 594 -11.08 -49.49 53.08
C PHE A 594 -11.10 -49.90 54.56
N SER A 595 -10.00 -50.46 55.05
CA SER A 595 -9.87 -50.99 56.43
C SER A 595 -8.62 -50.49 57.12
N LYS A 596 -8.72 -50.22 58.44
CA LYS A 596 -7.59 -49.75 59.26
C LYS A 596 -6.75 -50.90 59.79
N THR A 597 -7.35 -52.08 60.01
CA THR A 597 -6.67 -53.25 60.58
C THR A 597 -6.76 -54.48 59.67
N TYR A 598 -5.83 -55.42 59.84
CA TYR A 598 -5.83 -56.67 59.08
C TYR A 598 -7.04 -57.57 59.42
N LYS A 599 -7.53 -57.53 60.67
CA LYS A 599 -8.73 -58.28 61.11
C LYS A 599 -9.98 -57.79 60.36
N GLU A 600 -10.16 -56.48 60.29
CA GLU A 600 -11.25 -55.84 59.53
C GLU A 600 -11.15 -56.16 58.04
N HIS A 601 -9.94 -56.09 57.47
CA HIS A 601 -9.72 -56.44 56.07
C HIS A 601 -10.07 -57.90 55.74
N LYS A 602 -9.73 -58.87 56.60
CA LYS A 602 -10.16 -60.27 56.43
C LYS A 602 -11.67 -60.44 56.43
N GLN A 603 -12.38 -59.70 57.29
CA GLN A 603 -13.85 -59.70 57.31
C GLN A 603 -14.42 -59.09 56.02
N ALA A 604 -13.85 -57.98 55.54
CA ALA A 604 -14.23 -57.37 54.27
C ALA A 604 -14.01 -58.30 53.07
N ILE A 605 -12.88 -59.01 53.00
CA ILE A 605 -12.64 -60.05 51.97
C ILE A 605 -13.75 -61.11 51.99
N LYS A 606 -14.13 -61.63 53.17
CA LYS A 606 -15.20 -62.63 53.28
C LYS A 606 -16.56 -62.09 52.85
N LYS A 607 -16.81 -60.79 53.02
CA LYS A 607 -18.09 -60.14 52.68
C LYS A 607 -18.21 -59.77 51.19
N TYR A 608 -17.12 -59.36 50.55
CA TYR A 608 -17.15 -58.77 49.21
C TYR A 608 -16.58 -59.67 48.10
N LEU A 609 -15.65 -60.59 48.42
CA LEU A 609 -14.99 -61.48 47.44
C LEU A 609 -15.43 -62.95 47.48
N LYS A 610 -15.99 -63.41 48.61
CA LYS A 610 -16.72 -64.69 48.69
C LYS A 610 -18.21 -64.41 48.53
#